data_AF-A0A7C5JHX2-F1
#
_entry.id   AF-A0A7C5JHX2-F1
#
_cell.length_a   1.000
_cell.length_b   1.000
_cell.length_c   1.000
_cell.angle_alpha   90.00
_cell.angle_beta   90.00
_cell.angle_gamma   90.00
#
_symmetry.space_group_name_H-M   'P 1'
#
loop_
_entity.id
_entity.type
_entity.pdbx_description
1 polymer ?
#
loop_
_entity_poly.entity_id
_entity_poly.type
_entity_poly.pdbx_seq_one_letter_code
_entity_poly.pdbx_strand_id
1 'polypeptide(L)'
;MNLIFIGSWWNELSFTQQIFWTIAVIFTILFVLQFVLSIIGMDVDSDVDGDFQGDFGGDFEASDTDGHFDVDPGFTLFSVRSIIAFFTFFGWVGVITLHNGVDIKTAIIVSFLAGIIALFFVAFVLYQLVKLAESGTPDIEDALGKYGKVYIPIPAKRS
;
A
#
# COMPACT_ATOMS: atom_id res chain seq x y z
N MET A 1 -27.45 -5.22 19.61
CA MET A 1 -26.37 -4.48 20.29
C MET A 1 -26.53 -3.03 19.89
N ASN A 2 -26.84 -2.16 20.85
CA ASN A 2 -27.69 -0.98 20.62
C ASN A 2 -26.94 0.17 19.94
N LEU A 3 -27.48 0.70 18.84
CA LEU A 3 -27.02 1.97 18.22
C LEU A 3 -27.02 3.14 19.22
N ILE A 4 -27.80 3.03 20.29
CA ILE A 4 -27.84 3.99 21.41
C ILE A 4 -26.51 3.98 22.20
N PHE A 5 -25.86 2.82 22.32
CA PHE A 5 -24.57 2.68 23.04
C PHE A 5 -23.40 3.23 22.24
N ILE A 6 -23.38 3.05 20.91
CA ILE A 6 -22.32 3.63 20.07
C ILE A 6 -22.43 5.16 20.02
N GLY A 7 -23.66 5.67 19.97
CA GLY A 7 -23.94 7.11 20.02
C GLY A 7 -23.51 7.73 21.35
N SER A 8 -23.82 7.10 22.49
CA SER A 8 -23.39 7.62 23.80
C SER A 8 -21.88 7.60 23.95
N TRP A 9 -21.22 6.50 23.57
CA TRP A 9 -19.76 6.40 23.59
C TRP A 9 -19.12 7.46 22.70
N TRP A 10 -19.59 7.64 21.46
CA TRP A 10 -19.05 8.64 20.53
C TRP A 10 -19.15 10.07 21.07
N ASN A 11 -20.25 10.40 21.74
CA ASN A 11 -20.47 11.72 22.33
C ASN A 11 -19.64 11.97 23.60
N GLU A 12 -19.12 10.92 24.26
CA GLU A 12 -18.21 11.05 25.40
C GLU A 12 -16.77 11.38 24.98
N LEU A 13 -16.38 11.09 23.73
CA LEU A 13 -15.05 11.42 23.23
C LEU A 13 -14.89 12.92 22.99
N SER A 14 -13.67 13.41 23.22
CA SER A 14 -13.32 14.77 22.84
C SER A 14 -13.30 14.94 21.32
N PHE A 15 -13.49 16.17 20.84
CA PHE A 15 -13.45 16.48 19.41
C PHE A 15 -12.18 15.93 18.72
N THR A 16 -11.02 16.05 19.36
CA THR A 16 -9.77 15.51 18.81
C THR A 16 -9.78 13.99 18.70
N GLN A 17 -10.31 13.28 19.69
CA GLN A 17 -10.41 11.82 19.64
C GLN A 17 -11.36 11.34 18.54
N GLN A 18 -12.46 12.07 18.28
CA GLN A 18 -13.37 11.76 17.17
C GLN A 18 -12.67 11.87 15.80
N ILE A 19 -11.80 12.88 15.60
CA ILE A 19 -10.99 12.99 14.38
C ILE A 19 -10.10 11.75 14.20
N PHE A 20 -9.35 11.38 15.25
CA PHE A 20 -8.43 10.23 15.15
C PHE A 20 -9.17 8.92 14.88
N TRP A 21 -10.31 8.70 15.52
CA TRP A 21 -11.16 7.55 15.24
C TRP A 21 -11.70 7.53 13.82
N THR A 22 -12.16 8.68 13.31
CA THR A 22 -12.68 8.80 11.95
C THR A 22 -11.61 8.41 10.93
N ILE A 23 -10.41 8.98 11.06
CA ILE A 23 -9.27 8.67 10.20
C ILE A 23 -8.90 7.19 10.32
N ALA A 24 -8.77 6.66 11.54
CA ALA A 24 -8.40 5.27 11.77
C ALA A 24 -9.38 4.30 11.09
N VAL A 25 -10.69 4.53 11.23
CA VAL A 25 -11.72 3.66 10.64
C VAL A 25 -11.70 3.73 9.12
N ILE A 26 -11.70 4.93 8.53
CA ILE A 26 -11.70 5.12 7.08
C ILE A 26 -10.48 4.43 6.46
N PHE A 27 -9.28 4.70 6.96
CA PHE A 27 -8.06 4.14 6.41
C PHE A 27 -7.88 2.66 6.70
N THR A 28 -8.43 2.14 7.82
CA THR A 28 -8.47 0.69 8.05
C THR A 28 -9.37 -0.01 7.02
N ILE A 29 -10.50 0.58 6.63
CA ILE A 29 -11.36 0.03 5.58
C ILE A 29 -10.61 -0.01 4.25
N LEU A 30 -9.95 1.09 3.87
CA LEU A 30 -9.12 1.13 2.66
C LEU A 30 -7.96 0.12 2.72
N PHE A 31 -7.30 0.00 3.87
CA PHE A 31 -6.21 -0.95 4.09
C PHE A 31 -6.66 -2.40 3.95
N VAL A 32 -7.82 -2.75 4.51
CA VAL A 32 -8.39 -4.10 4.39
C VAL A 32 -8.83 -4.36 2.95
N LEU A 33 -9.46 -3.40 2.29
CA LEU A 33 -9.87 -3.51 0.90
C LEU A 33 -8.66 -3.79 -0.01
N GLN A 34 -7.62 -2.96 0.04
CA GLN A 34 -6.40 -3.18 -0.76
C GLN A 34 -5.72 -4.50 -0.41
N PHE A 35 -5.75 -4.92 0.87
CA PHE A 35 -5.12 -6.16 1.30
C PHE A 35 -5.83 -7.39 0.71
N VAL A 36 -7.17 -7.37 0.71
CA VAL A 36 -7.98 -8.43 0.08
C VAL A 36 -7.78 -8.45 -1.43
N LEU A 37 -7.79 -7.29 -2.09
CA LEU A 37 -7.53 -7.16 -3.53
C LEU A 37 -6.14 -7.73 -3.91
N SER A 38 -5.11 -7.38 -3.14
CA SER A 38 -3.74 -7.85 -3.34
C SER A 38 -3.60 -9.36 -3.20
N ILE A 39 -4.32 -9.99 -2.25
CA ILE A 39 -4.34 -11.48 -2.12
C ILE A 39 -5.01 -12.15 -3.33
N ILE A 40 -6.06 -11.55 -3.89
CA ILE A 40 -6.77 -12.08 -5.06
C ILE A 40 -5.91 -11.96 -6.33
N GLY A 41 -4.77 -11.27 -6.27
CA GLY A 41 -3.93 -10.97 -7.43
C GLY A 41 -4.48 -9.83 -8.27
N MET A 42 -5.50 -9.13 -7.77
CA MET A 42 -5.93 -7.84 -8.30
C MET A 42 -5.08 -6.78 -7.60
N ASP A 43 -3.78 -6.79 -7.89
CA ASP A 43 -2.91 -5.73 -7.41
C ASP A 43 -3.24 -4.51 -8.25
N VAL A 44 -3.68 -3.43 -7.60
CA VAL A 44 -3.77 -2.10 -8.21
C VAL A 44 -2.39 -1.67 -8.75
N ASP A 45 -1.34 -2.36 -8.29
CA ASP A 45 0.06 -2.17 -8.64
C ASP A 45 0.52 -2.95 -9.89
N SER A 46 -0.20 -3.96 -10.42
CA SER A 46 0.40 -4.97 -11.33
C SER A 46 0.05 -4.94 -12.82
N ASP A 47 -0.90 -4.16 -13.33
CA ASP A 47 -1.16 -4.12 -14.78
C ASP A 47 -1.76 -2.77 -15.24
N VAL A 48 -0.89 -1.80 -15.55
CA VAL A 48 -1.25 -0.64 -16.41
C VAL A 48 -0.72 -0.89 -17.81
N ASP A 49 -1.10 -2.03 -18.40
CA ASP A 49 -0.95 -2.29 -19.84
C ASP A 49 -1.97 -3.30 -20.40
N GLY A 50 -3.01 -3.66 -19.64
CA GLY A 50 -4.03 -4.59 -20.11
C GLY A 50 -5.41 -4.29 -19.54
N ASP A 51 -6.20 -3.49 -20.26
CA ASP A 51 -7.68 -3.47 -20.37
C ASP A 51 -8.53 -3.81 -19.12
N PHE A 52 -8.05 -3.57 -17.91
CA PHE A 52 -8.83 -3.67 -16.68
C PHE A 52 -9.14 -2.26 -16.17
N GLN A 53 -10.17 -1.67 -16.77
CA GLN A 53 -11.01 -0.65 -16.11
C GLN A 53 -11.70 -1.31 -14.91
N GLY A 54 -10.92 -1.57 -13.86
CA GLY A 54 -11.44 -1.83 -12.53
C GLY A 54 -11.72 -0.48 -11.87
N ASP A 55 -12.98 -0.06 -11.95
CA ASP A 55 -13.61 1.09 -11.27
C ASP A 55 -13.61 0.94 -9.72
N PHE A 56 -12.48 0.52 -9.15
CA PHE A 56 -12.26 0.34 -7.71
C PHE A 56 -11.06 1.13 -7.20
N GLY A 57 -10.48 1.99 -8.04
CA GLY A 57 -9.85 3.23 -7.60
C GLY A 57 -10.90 4.32 -7.72
N GLY A 58 -11.85 4.37 -6.78
CA GLY A 58 -12.88 5.41 -6.79
C GLY A 58 -12.20 6.77 -6.86
N ASP A 59 -12.37 7.43 -7.99
CA ASP A 59 -12.50 8.87 -8.22
C ASP A 59 -12.03 9.77 -7.05
N PHE A 60 -10.77 9.59 -6.63
CA PHE A 60 -10.00 10.64 -6.01
C PHE A 60 -9.37 11.42 -7.16
N GLU A 61 -10.24 11.93 -8.05
CA GLU A 61 -10.00 13.21 -8.66
C GLU A 61 -9.74 14.17 -7.50
N ALA A 62 -8.46 14.46 -7.29
CA ALA A 62 -8.06 15.66 -6.60
C ALA A 62 -8.79 16.79 -7.34
N SER A 63 -9.88 17.28 -6.74
CA SER A 63 -10.69 18.37 -7.27
C SER A 63 -9.80 19.42 -7.90
N ASP A 64 -10.07 19.68 -9.18
CA ASP A 64 -9.82 20.94 -9.88
C ASP A 64 -8.49 21.60 -9.55
N THR A 65 -7.40 21.13 -10.15
CA THR A 65 -6.27 22.03 -10.44
C THR A 65 -5.72 21.67 -11.81
N ASP A 66 -5.98 22.57 -12.76
CA ASP A 66 -5.42 22.62 -14.12
C ASP A 66 -3.88 22.58 -14.11
N GLY A 67 -3.33 21.40 -13.91
CA GLY A 67 -1.91 21.16 -13.90
C GLY A 67 -1.65 19.78 -14.44
N HIS A 68 -1.39 19.70 -15.75
CA HIS A 68 -0.73 18.55 -16.37
C HIS A 68 0.63 18.34 -15.67
N PHE A 69 0.62 17.55 -14.61
CA PHE A 69 1.80 16.95 -14.05
C PHE A 69 1.74 15.49 -14.50
N ASP A 70 2.52 15.17 -15.53
CA ASP A 70 2.77 13.80 -15.98
C ASP A 70 3.49 13.07 -14.84
N VAL A 71 2.75 12.62 -13.82
CA VAL A 71 3.27 11.76 -12.77
C VAL A 71 3.36 10.37 -13.38
N ASP A 72 4.59 9.86 -13.47
CA ASP A 72 4.86 8.47 -13.78
C ASP A 72 3.93 7.56 -12.93
N PRO A 73 3.08 6.71 -13.56
CA PRO A 73 2.12 5.88 -12.85
C PRO A 73 2.76 4.97 -11.79
N GLY A 74 4.04 4.63 -11.94
CA GLY A 74 4.78 3.86 -10.94
C GLY A 74 4.97 4.58 -9.60
N PHE A 75 5.06 5.92 -9.62
CA PHE A 75 5.22 6.72 -8.40
C PHE A 75 3.89 7.01 -7.69
N THR A 76 2.77 7.07 -8.40
CA THR A 76 1.45 7.25 -7.78
C THR A 76 1.01 6.01 -7.02
N LEU A 77 1.26 4.82 -7.57
CA LEU A 77 0.81 3.53 -7.02
C LEU A 77 1.52 3.18 -5.70
N PHE A 78 2.86 3.33 -5.64
CA PHE A 78 3.61 3.17 -4.39
C PHE A 78 3.23 4.21 -3.32
N SER A 79 2.82 5.41 -3.76
CA SER A 79 2.41 6.49 -2.88
C SER A 79 1.06 6.20 -2.22
N VAL A 80 0.07 5.67 -2.94
CA VAL A 80 -1.27 5.37 -2.38
C VAL A 80 -1.18 4.34 -1.24
N ARG A 81 -0.44 3.25 -1.46
CA ARG A 81 -0.26 2.19 -0.45
C ARG A 81 0.46 2.71 0.80
N SER A 82 1.45 3.57 0.58
CA SER A 82 2.20 4.28 1.63
C SER A 82 1.31 5.24 2.42
N ILE A 83 0.47 6.02 1.75
CA ILE A 83 -0.50 6.94 2.36
C ILE A 83 -1.50 6.17 3.22
N ILE A 84 -2.08 5.08 2.69
CA ILE A 84 -3.06 4.26 3.41
C ILE A 84 -2.43 3.65 4.66
N ALA A 85 -1.22 3.09 4.54
CA ALA A 85 -0.49 2.56 5.68
C ALA A 85 -0.19 3.66 6.72
N PHE A 86 0.35 4.81 6.28
CA PHE A 86 0.67 5.94 7.15
C PHE A 86 -0.53 6.37 7.98
N PHE A 87 -1.68 6.65 7.35
CA PHE A 87 -2.86 7.14 8.04
C PHE A 87 -3.53 6.08 8.91
N THR A 88 -3.42 4.80 8.55
CA THR A 88 -3.88 3.69 9.40
C THR A 88 -3.11 3.65 10.72
N PHE A 89 -1.78 3.64 10.67
CA PHE A 89 -0.94 3.63 11.88
C PHE A 89 -1.04 4.94 12.66
N PHE A 90 -1.06 6.08 11.97
CA PHE A 90 -1.29 7.39 12.58
C PHE A 90 -2.61 7.45 13.34
N GLY A 91 -3.70 6.97 12.73
CA GLY A 91 -5.02 6.93 13.34
C GLY A 91 -5.06 6.08 14.60
N TRP A 92 -4.61 4.83 14.51
CA TRP A 92 -4.64 3.89 15.63
C TRP A 92 -3.69 4.29 16.77
N VAL A 93 -2.48 4.75 16.47
CA VAL A 93 -1.55 5.24 17.51
C VAL A 93 -2.09 6.51 18.19
N GLY A 94 -2.77 7.39 17.43
CA GLY A 94 -3.43 8.56 17.99
C GLY A 94 -4.58 8.22 18.92
N VAL A 95 -5.42 7.24 18.54
CA VAL A 95 -6.48 6.73 19.42
C VAL A 95 -5.90 6.17 20.72
N ILE A 96 -4.86 5.34 20.64
CA ILE A 96 -4.24 4.70 21.81
C ILE A 96 -3.59 5.74 22.73
N THR A 97 -2.84 6.69 22.17
CA THR A 97 -2.15 7.73 22.95
C THR A 97 -3.14 8.67 23.64
N LEU A 98 -4.21 9.07 22.96
CA LEU A 98 -5.26 9.89 23.55
C LEU A 98 -6.10 9.14 24.59
N HIS A 99 -6.28 7.82 24.43
CA HIS A 99 -6.96 6.99 25.43
C HIS A 99 -6.13 6.86 26.72
N ASN A 100 -4.80 6.85 26.60
CA ASN A 100 -3.88 6.83 27.74
C ASN A 100 -3.78 8.18 28.49
N GLY A 101 -4.59 9.18 28.13
CA GLY A 101 -4.63 10.48 28.79
C GLY A 101 -3.42 11.37 28.49
N VAL A 102 -2.67 11.07 27.43
CA VAL A 102 -1.54 11.88 26.98
C VAL A 102 -2.06 13.19 26.36
N ASP A 103 -1.33 14.29 26.57
CA ASP A 103 -1.67 15.60 26.00
C ASP A 103 -1.81 15.54 24.47
N ILE A 104 -2.74 16.33 23.92
CA ILE A 104 -3.07 16.38 22.48
C ILE A 104 -1.81 16.62 21.64
N LYS A 105 -0.93 17.52 22.08
CA LYS A 105 0.26 17.92 21.32
C LYS A 105 1.23 16.74 21.18
N THR A 106 1.45 16.02 22.28
CA THR A 106 2.30 14.84 22.30
C THR A 106 1.69 13.69 21.50
N ALA A 107 0.37 13.50 21.57
CA ALA A 107 -0.33 12.48 20.79
C ALA A 107 -0.13 12.69 19.28
N ILE A 108 -0.25 13.93 18.79
CA ILE A 108 -0.03 14.25 17.36
C ILE A 108 1.41 13.92 16.93
N ILE A 109 2.41 14.31 17.73
CA ILE A 109 3.82 14.07 17.42
C ILE A 109 4.14 12.58 17.39
N VAL A 110 3.70 11.83 18.40
CA VAL A 110 3.95 10.39 18.51
C VAL A 110 3.26 9.63 17.38
N SER A 111 2.03 10.00 17.05
CA SER A 111 1.28 9.38 15.95
C SER A 111 1.90 9.66 14.60
N PHE A 112 2.36 10.89 14.36
CA PHE A 112 3.07 11.27 13.14
C PHE A 112 4.37 10.48 12.98
N LEU A 113 5.15 10.35 14.06
CA LEU A 113 6.37 9.57 14.05
C LEU A 113 6.09 8.07 13.80
N ALA A 114 5.02 7.54 14.38
CA ALA A 114 4.59 6.18 14.13
C ALA A 114 4.15 5.95 12.67
N GLY A 115 3.46 6.92 12.06
CA GLY A 115 3.13 6.90 10.64
C GLY A 115 4.39 6.85 9.76
N ILE A 116 5.41 7.66 10.06
CA ILE A 116 6.69 7.62 9.33
C ILE A 116 7.37 6.26 9.48
N ILE A 117 7.41 5.72 10.70
CA ILE A 117 7.97 4.38 10.96
C ILE A 117 7.23 3.32 10.13
N ALA A 118 5.90 3.43 10.00
CA ALA A 118 5.11 2.54 9.17
C ALA A 118 5.49 2.62 7.68
N LEU A 119 5.78 3.81 7.15
CA LEU A 119 6.26 3.98 5.77
C LEU A 119 7.56 3.20 5.53
N PHE A 120 8.55 3.37 6.42
CA PHE A 120 9.80 2.63 6.34
C PHE A 120 9.58 1.11 6.49
N PHE A 121 8.64 0.70 7.34
CA PHE A 121 8.28 -0.69 7.51
C PHE A 121 7.69 -1.30 6.24
N VAL A 122 6.74 -0.63 5.58
CA VAL A 122 6.16 -1.11 4.31
C VAL A 122 7.22 -1.21 3.22
N ALA A 123 8.07 -0.20 3.09
CA ALA A 123 9.18 -0.21 2.13
C ALA A 123 10.15 -1.38 2.39
N PHE A 124 10.47 -1.65 3.66
CA PHE A 124 11.30 -2.79 4.05
C PHE A 124 10.67 -4.13 3.69
N VAL A 125 9.37 -4.31 3.94
CA VAL A 125 8.65 -5.55 3.57
C VAL A 125 8.66 -5.76 2.07
N LEU A 126 8.35 -4.73 1.27
CA LEU A 126 8.38 -4.83 -0.20
C LEU A 126 9.78 -5.14 -0.72
N TYR A 127 10.80 -4.49 -0.18
CA TYR A 127 12.19 -4.79 -0.51
C TYR A 127 12.54 -6.26 -0.26
N GLN A 128 12.10 -6.81 0.88
CA GLN A 128 12.32 -8.22 1.19
C GLN A 128 11.58 -9.12 0.21
N LEU A 129 10.33 -8.83 -0.16
CA LEU A 129 9.59 -9.60 -1.16
C LEU A 129 10.27 -9.60 -2.53
N VAL A 130 10.73 -8.44 -3.01
CA VAL A 130 11.48 -8.32 -4.27
C VAL A 130 12.80 -9.08 -4.20
N LYS A 131 13.49 -9.04 -3.06
CA LYS A 131 14.74 -9.79 -2.86
C LYS A 131 14.53 -11.31 -2.89
N LEU A 132 13.34 -11.79 -2.49
CA LEU A 132 12.96 -13.20 -2.57
C LEU A 132 12.41 -13.59 -3.94
N ALA A 133 12.09 -12.61 -4.80
CA ALA A 133 11.72 -12.88 -6.18
C ALA A 133 12.96 -13.33 -6.96
N GLU A 134 13.06 -14.63 -7.21
CA GLU A 134 14.11 -15.19 -8.04
C GLU A 134 13.92 -14.74 -9.49
N SER A 135 14.96 -14.19 -10.11
CA SER A 135 14.91 -13.81 -11.52
C SER A 135 14.78 -15.08 -12.36
N GLY A 136 13.61 -15.31 -12.95
CA GLY A 136 13.38 -16.42 -13.88
C GLY A 136 14.16 -16.31 -15.20
N THR A 137 14.92 -15.23 -15.40
CA THR A 137 15.79 -15.02 -16.57
C THR A 137 17.16 -15.64 -16.30
N PRO A 138 17.54 -16.71 -17.00
CA PRO A 138 18.88 -17.26 -16.90
C PRO A 138 19.89 -16.24 -17.44
N ASP A 139 20.96 -16.00 -16.71
CA ASP A 139 22.08 -15.23 -17.23
C ASP A 139 22.81 -16.05 -18.30
N ILE A 140 22.90 -15.52 -19.53
CA ILE A 140 23.60 -16.20 -20.63
C ILE A 140 25.11 -16.27 -20.33
N GLU A 141 25.64 -15.35 -19.52
CA GLU A 141 27.03 -15.36 -19.09
C GLU A 141 27.32 -16.59 -18.19
N ASP A 142 26.37 -16.98 -17.34
CA ASP A 142 26.45 -18.21 -16.53
C ASP A 142 26.39 -19.49 -17.39
N ALA A 143 25.86 -19.39 -18.62
CA ALA A 143 25.79 -20.47 -19.58
C ALA A 143 27.10 -20.65 -20.39
N LEU A 144 28.04 -19.70 -20.32
CA LEU A 144 29.32 -19.81 -21.04
C LEU A 144 30.18 -20.97 -20.50
N GLY A 145 30.59 -21.87 -21.40
CA GLY A 145 31.42 -23.03 -21.05
C GLY A 145 30.68 -24.18 -20.38
N LYS A 146 29.34 -24.11 -20.25
CA LYS A 146 28.51 -25.22 -19.77
C LYS A 146 28.09 -26.12 -20.93
N TYR A 147 27.94 -27.42 -20.67
CA TYR A 147 27.42 -28.39 -21.65
C TYR A 147 25.89 -28.37 -21.63
N GLY A 148 25.26 -28.07 -22.76
CA GLY A 148 23.80 -28.12 -22.93
C GLY A 148 23.33 -29.36 -23.68
N LYS A 149 22.10 -29.81 -23.42
CA LYS A 149 21.45 -30.86 -24.22
C LYS A 149 20.63 -30.21 -25.34
N VAL A 150 20.97 -30.57 -26.57
CA VAL A 150 20.22 -30.16 -27.76
C VAL A 150 19.07 -31.14 -27.97
N TYR A 151 17.84 -30.67 -27.75
CA TYR A 151 16.63 -31.48 -27.98
C TYR A 151 16.12 -31.41 -29.42
N ILE A 152 16.59 -30.43 -30.20
CA ILE A 152 16.16 -30.20 -31.58
C ILE A 152 17.34 -30.51 -32.51
N PRO A 153 17.21 -31.44 -33.47
CA PRO A 153 18.29 -31.75 -34.39
C PRO A 153 18.68 -30.51 -35.21
N ILE A 154 19.99 -30.21 -35.24
CA ILE A 154 20.52 -29.05 -35.95
C ILE A 154 20.88 -29.48 -37.39
N PRO A 155 20.17 -28.98 -38.42
CA PRO A 155 20.48 -29.34 -39.80
C PRO A 155 21.79 -28.70 -40.26
N ALA A 156 22.56 -29.43 -41.07
CA ALA A 156 23.89 -29.00 -41.55
C ALA A 156 23.87 -27.83 -42.55
N LYS A 157 22.69 -27.41 -43.02
CA LYS A 157 22.51 -26.26 -43.92
C LYS A 157 21.39 -25.36 -43.38
N ARG A 158 21.73 -24.11 -43.09
CA ARG A 158 20.76 -23.01 -43.10
C ARG A 158 20.43 -22.73 -44.57
N SER A 159 19.17 -22.88 -44.97
CA SER A 159 18.65 -22.21 -46.15
C SER A 159 17.97 -20.92 -45.74
#